data_AF-G7M405-F1
#
_entry.id   AF-G7M405-F1
#
_cell.length_a   1.000
_cell.length_b   1.000
_cell.length_c   1.000
_cell.angle_alpha   90.00
_cell.angle_beta   90.00
_cell.angle_gamma   90.00
#
_symmetry.space_group_name_H-M   'P 1'
#
loop_
_entity.id
_entity.type
_entity.pdbx_description
1 polymer ?
#
loop_
_entity_poly.entity_id
_entity_poly.type
_entity_poly.pdbx_seq_one_letter_code
_entity_poly.pdbx_strand_id
1 'polypeptide(L)'
;MIKIRIDEIDFETFQKNYKDADAYYKRAEQFLQEGQYPSVVFNVASIALERYLIAFGNRYGIEARNHNYGSLMDSVELVTDFPEELNKEIRNFDVLYNICSVDNPFSRIPDLFDVDQILSICDKIKYMIDEIDSPTKN
;
A
#
# COMPACT_ATOMS: atom_id res chain seq x y z
N MET A 1 -26.93 -6.77 1.41
CA MET A 1 -26.33 -6.18 0.20
C MET A 1 -25.77 -4.82 0.58
N ILE A 2 -24.46 -4.72 0.77
CA ILE A 2 -23.80 -3.46 1.15
C ILE A 2 -23.72 -2.62 -0.13
N LYS A 3 -24.36 -1.45 -0.14
CA LYS A 3 -24.17 -0.45 -1.20
C LYS A 3 -22.85 0.27 -0.92
N ILE A 4 -21.82 -0.06 -1.68
CA ILE A 4 -20.59 0.73 -1.71
C ILE A 4 -20.87 1.91 -2.64
N ARG A 5 -20.59 3.13 -2.16
CA ARG A 5 -20.65 4.33 -3.00
C ARG A 5 -19.39 4.34 -3.83
N ILE A 6 -19.55 4.23 -5.14
CA ILE A 6 -18.53 4.64 -6.10
C ILE A 6 -18.83 6.11 -6.33
N ASP A 7 -18.03 6.98 -5.73
CA ASP A 7 -18.15 8.42 -5.92
C ASP A 7 -17.44 8.83 -7.22
N GLU A 8 -17.57 10.09 -7.65
CA GLU A 8 -16.82 10.59 -8.80
C GLU A 8 -15.31 10.40 -8.57
N ILE A 9 -14.58 10.05 -9.64
CA ILE A 9 -13.13 9.85 -9.58
C ILE A 9 -12.47 11.15 -9.10
N ASP A 10 -11.93 11.12 -7.89
CA ASP A 10 -11.16 12.23 -7.34
C ASP A 10 -9.70 12.13 -7.80
N PHE A 11 -9.48 12.65 -9.01
CA PHE A 11 -8.17 12.63 -9.65
C PHE A 11 -7.11 13.43 -8.88
N GLU A 12 -7.51 14.50 -8.18
CA GLU A 12 -6.57 15.31 -7.39
C GLU A 12 -6.08 14.51 -6.17
N THR A 13 -7.00 13.87 -5.46
CA THR A 13 -6.68 13.04 -4.29
C THR A 13 -5.94 11.77 -4.70
N PHE A 14 -6.25 11.17 -5.86
CA PHE A 14 -5.43 10.12 -6.48
C PHE A 14 -3.98 10.61 -6.68
N GLN A 15 -3.78 11.68 -7.44
CA GLN A 15 -2.44 12.18 -7.77
C GLN A 15 -1.64 12.56 -6.54
N LYS A 16 -2.29 13.17 -5.54
CA LYS A 16 -1.64 13.52 -4.27
C LYS A 16 -1.14 12.27 -3.55
N ASN A 17 -2.02 11.27 -3.33
CA ASN A 17 -1.62 10.06 -2.61
C ASN A 17 -0.57 9.25 -3.37
N TYR A 18 -0.65 9.19 -4.70
CA TYR A 18 0.35 8.52 -5.51
C TYR A 18 1.73 9.20 -5.41
N LYS A 19 1.79 10.54 -5.47
CA LYS A 19 3.05 11.30 -5.29
C LYS A 19 3.62 11.13 -3.89
N ASP A 20 2.77 11.18 -2.86
CA ASP A 20 3.18 10.97 -1.48
C ASP A 20 3.75 9.55 -1.31
N ALA A 21 3.09 8.52 -1.88
CA ALA A 21 3.55 7.14 -1.87
C ALA A 21 4.94 6.97 -2.51
N ASP A 22 5.14 7.54 -3.70
CA ASP A 22 6.41 7.48 -4.41
C ASP A 22 7.55 8.20 -3.66
N ALA A 23 7.25 9.31 -2.98
CA ALA A 23 8.21 10.00 -2.13
C ALA A 23 8.62 9.16 -0.91
N TYR A 24 7.66 8.48 -0.25
CA TYR A 24 7.97 7.57 0.86
C TYR A 24 8.73 6.33 0.38
N TYR A 25 8.35 5.74 -0.75
CA TYR A 25 9.04 4.59 -1.32
C TYR A 25 10.51 4.89 -1.60
N LYS A 26 10.78 5.99 -2.32
CA LYS A 26 12.15 6.46 -2.58
C LYS A 26 12.93 6.75 -1.30
N ARG A 27 12.26 7.26 -0.26
CA ARG A 27 12.90 7.51 1.03
C ARG A 27 13.26 6.20 1.74
N ALA A 28 12.43 5.17 1.65
CA ALA A 28 12.73 3.86 2.19
C ALA A 28 13.95 3.24 1.48
N GLU A 29 14.01 3.32 0.14
CA GLU A 29 15.17 2.89 -0.63
C GLU A 29 16.44 3.64 -0.23
N GLN A 30 16.36 4.96 -0.06
CA GLN A 30 17.48 5.76 0.43
C GLN A 30 17.95 5.32 1.82
N PHE A 31 17.02 5.09 2.76
CA PHE A 31 17.38 4.62 4.10
C PHE A 31 18.02 3.23 4.11
N LEU A 32 17.59 2.34 3.22
CA LEU A 32 18.25 1.04 3.04
C LEU A 32 19.70 1.23 2.56
N GLN A 33 19.91 2.11 1.57
CA GLN A 33 21.25 2.42 1.05
C GLN A 33 22.18 3.08 2.09
N GLU A 34 21.61 3.91 2.97
CA GLU A 34 22.33 4.56 4.07
C GLU A 34 22.63 3.60 5.24
N GLY A 35 22.14 2.36 5.21
CA GLY A 35 22.36 1.37 6.27
C GLY A 35 21.56 1.65 7.54
N GLN A 36 20.39 2.29 7.43
CA GLN A 36 19.48 2.47 8.55
C GLN A 36 18.96 1.13 9.08
N TYR A 37 18.46 1.14 10.33
CA TYR A 37 17.86 -0.06 10.92
C TYR A 37 16.70 -0.60 10.06
N PRO A 38 16.56 -1.93 9.89
CA PRO A 38 15.48 -2.52 9.09
C PRO A 38 14.07 -2.05 9.49
N SER A 39 13.83 -1.86 10.79
CA SER A 39 12.55 -1.33 11.29
C SER A 39 12.24 0.08 10.78
N VAL A 40 13.24 0.94 10.61
CA VAL A 40 13.06 2.30 10.07
C VAL A 40 12.69 2.23 8.60
N VAL A 41 13.42 1.41 7.83
CA VAL A 41 13.14 1.21 6.40
C VAL A 41 11.73 0.63 6.21
N PHE A 42 11.42 -0.44 6.95
CA PHE A 42 10.13 -1.12 6.91
C PHE A 42 8.95 -0.19 7.24
N ASN A 43 9.09 0.66 8.27
CA ASN A 43 8.04 1.59 8.66
C ASN A 43 7.77 2.64 7.57
N VAL A 44 8.82 3.16 6.94
CA VAL A 44 8.67 4.14 5.84
C VAL A 44 8.06 3.47 4.60
N ALA A 45 8.49 2.26 4.26
CA ALA A 45 7.91 1.48 3.17
C ALA A 45 6.45 1.12 3.43
N SER A 46 6.08 0.82 4.68
CA SER A 46 4.69 0.55 5.09
C SER A 46 3.77 1.76 4.83
N ILE A 47 4.25 2.98 5.10
CA ILE A 47 3.52 4.22 4.78
C ILE A 47 3.37 4.38 3.26
N ALA A 48 4.41 4.04 2.49
CA ALA A 48 4.33 4.07 1.04
C ALA A 48 3.25 3.11 0.51
N LEU A 49 3.22 1.87 1.00
CA LEU A 49 2.22 0.87 0.62
C LEU A 49 0.79 1.34 0.95
N GLU A 50 0.57 1.87 2.15
CA GLU A 50 -0.74 2.42 2.55
C GLU A 50 -1.18 3.50 1.55
N ARG A 51 -0.30 4.45 1.23
CA ARG A 51 -0.59 5.55 0.31
C ARG A 51 -0.82 5.07 -1.12
N TYR A 52 -0.10 4.06 -1.58
CA TYR A 52 -0.35 3.44 -2.88
C TYR A 52 -1.73 2.81 -2.95
N LEU A 53 -2.14 2.04 -1.94
CA LEU A 53 -3.47 1.42 -1.93
C LEU A 53 -4.61 2.44 -1.81
N ILE A 54 -4.41 3.53 -1.04
CA ILE A 54 -5.34 4.66 -1.02
C ILE A 54 -5.43 5.32 -2.41
N ALA A 55 -4.29 5.58 -3.06
CA ALA A 55 -4.28 6.14 -4.41
C ALA A 55 -5.04 5.23 -5.38
N PHE A 56 -4.80 3.91 -5.31
CA PHE A 56 -5.50 2.93 -6.12
C PHE A 56 -7.02 3.03 -5.93
N GLY A 57 -7.52 3.07 -4.70
CA GLY A 57 -8.94 3.27 -4.42
C GLY A 57 -9.49 4.57 -5.02
N ASN A 58 -8.80 5.69 -4.81
CA ASN A 58 -9.20 7.01 -5.32
C ASN A 58 -9.32 7.04 -6.85
N ARG A 59 -8.46 6.29 -7.56
CA ARG A 59 -8.51 6.18 -9.03
C ARG A 59 -9.81 5.60 -9.56
N TYR A 60 -10.54 4.86 -8.72
CA TYR A 60 -11.85 4.27 -9.01
C TYR A 60 -12.99 4.88 -8.17
N GLY A 61 -12.75 5.97 -7.43
CA GLY A 61 -13.76 6.60 -6.58
C GLY A 61 -14.18 5.74 -5.39
N ILE A 62 -13.27 4.89 -4.88
CA ILE A 62 -13.50 4.04 -3.71
C ILE A 62 -12.66 4.52 -2.54
N GLU A 63 -13.33 4.78 -1.42
CA GLU A 63 -12.69 5.05 -0.14
C GLU A 63 -12.64 3.78 0.73
N ALA A 64 -11.50 3.56 1.40
CA ALA A 64 -11.37 2.49 2.37
C ALA A 64 -12.01 2.87 3.71
N ARG A 65 -12.59 1.88 4.40
CA ARG A 65 -13.23 2.09 5.71
C ARG A 65 -12.22 2.28 6.85
N ASN A 66 -11.01 1.75 6.66
CA ASN A 66 -9.90 1.82 7.60
C ASN A 66 -8.58 1.73 6.81
N HIS A 67 -7.48 2.15 7.41
CA HIS A 67 -6.17 2.23 6.79
C HIS A 67 -5.27 1.02 7.12
N ASN A 68 -5.81 -0.03 7.73
CA ASN A 68 -5.13 -1.31 7.78
C ASN A 68 -5.16 -1.99 6.40
N TYR A 69 -4.19 -2.87 6.13
CA TYR A 69 -4.04 -3.43 4.80
C TYR A 69 -5.20 -4.33 4.38
N GLY A 70 -5.83 -5.03 5.32
CA GLY A 70 -7.03 -5.82 5.06
C GLY A 70 -8.17 -4.98 4.51
N SER A 71 -8.46 -3.84 5.13
CA SER A 71 -9.54 -2.95 4.69
C SER A 71 -9.20 -2.25 3.36
N LEU A 72 -7.93 -1.90 3.17
CA LEU A 72 -7.46 -1.33 1.90
C LEU A 72 -7.59 -2.34 0.76
N MET A 73 -7.16 -3.59 0.99
CA MET A 73 -7.29 -4.68 0.01
C MET A 73 -8.76 -5.00 -0.30
N ASP A 74 -9.62 -5.05 0.72
CA ASP A 74 -11.06 -5.23 0.53
C ASP A 74 -11.67 -4.18 -0.42
N SER A 75 -11.15 -2.94 -0.39
CA SER A 75 -11.62 -1.86 -1.25
C SER A 75 -11.12 -1.98 -2.68
N VAL A 76 -9.82 -2.23 -2.88
CA VAL A 76 -9.24 -2.25 -4.24
C VAL A 76 -9.59 -3.53 -5.02
N GLU A 77 -9.85 -4.65 -4.34
CA GLU A 77 -10.31 -5.89 -4.98
C GLU A 77 -11.71 -5.79 -5.60
N LEU A 78 -12.49 -4.78 -5.24
CA LEU A 78 -13.82 -4.56 -5.83
C LEU A 78 -13.75 -4.08 -7.28
N VAL A 79 -12.60 -3.52 -7.69
CA VAL A 79 -12.43 -2.82 -8.96
C VAL A 79 -11.26 -3.33 -9.78
N THR A 80 -10.41 -4.18 -9.20
CA THR A 80 -9.29 -4.82 -9.92
C THR A 80 -9.02 -6.20 -9.34
N ASP A 81 -8.73 -7.15 -10.23
CA ASP A 81 -8.25 -8.47 -9.83
C ASP A 81 -6.78 -8.37 -9.39
N PHE A 82 -6.50 -8.81 -8.16
CA PHE A 82 -5.13 -8.92 -7.64
C PHE A 82 -4.63 -10.36 -7.72
N PRO A 83 -3.33 -10.58 -8.02
CA PRO A 83 -2.73 -11.89 -7.86
C PRO A 83 -2.94 -12.42 -6.44
N GLU A 84 -3.43 -13.66 -6.31
CA GLU A 84 -3.80 -14.25 -5.02
C GLU A 84 -2.65 -14.24 -4.00
N GLU A 85 -1.42 -14.48 -4.46
CA GLU A 85 -0.23 -14.45 -3.61
C GLU A 85 0.05 -13.04 -3.08
N LEU A 86 0.02 -12.02 -3.95
CA LEU A 86 0.24 -10.63 -3.55
C LEU A 86 -0.82 -10.15 -2.55
N ASN A 87 -2.07 -10.53 -2.76
CA ASN A 87 -3.15 -10.22 -1.83
C ASN A 87 -2.89 -10.80 -0.43
N LYS A 88 -2.55 -12.10 -0.38
CA LYS A 88 -2.25 -12.80 0.86
C LYS A 88 -1.06 -12.17 1.58
N GLU A 89 0.00 -11.84 0.84
CA GLU A 89 1.19 -11.18 1.39
C GLU A 89 0.86 -9.85 2.06
N ILE A 90 0.13 -8.97 1.37
CA ILE A 90 -0.25 -7.65 1.88
C ILE A 90 -1.10 -7.78 3.15
N ARG A 91 -2.12 -8.65 3.14
CA ARG A 91 -2.99 -8.87 4.31
C ARG A 91 -2.25 -9.49 5.49
N ASN A 92 -1.22 -10.30 5.23
CA ASN A 92 -0.44 -10.93 6.30
C ASN A 92 0.38 -9.92 7.11
N PHE A 93 0.70 -8.74 6.55
CA PHE A 93 1.39 -7.69 7.30
C PHE A 93 0.56 -7.12 8.46
N ASP A 94 -0.76 -7.03 8.33
CA ASP A 94 -1.64 -6.64 9.44
C ASP A 94 -1.48 -7.63 10.61
N VAL A 95 -1.35 -8.92 10.32
CA VAL A 95 -1.21 -9.98 11.34
C VAL A 95 0.17 -9.96 11.98
N LEU A 96 1.23 -9.83 11.18
CA LEU A 96 2.61 -9.92 11.65
C LEU A 96 3.05 -8.69 12.46
N TYR A 97 2.58 -7.50 12.06
CA TYR A 97 3.01 -6.24 12.65
C TYR A 97 1.91 -5.54 13.45
N ASN A 98 0.72 -6.14 13.52
CA ASN A 98 -0.42 -5.64 14.30
C ASN A 98 -0.73 -4.17 13.99
N ILE A 99 -0.73 -3.84 12.70
CA ILE A 99 -0.89 -2.48 12.19
C ILE A 99 -2.24 -1.93 12.66
N CYS A 100 -2.23 -0.71 13.19
CA CYS A 100 -3.39 -0.01 13.78
C CYS A 100 -3.98 -0.57 15.09
N SER A 101 -3.29 -1.43 15.84
CA SER A 101 -3.71 -1.85 17.19
C SER A 101 -2.93 -1.11 18.28
N VAL A 102 -3.64 -0.51 19.25
CA VAL A 102 -3.07 0.26 20.37
C VAL A 102 -2.59 -0.65 21.51
N ASP A 103 -3.02 -1.92 21.52
CA ASP A 103 -3.04 -2.74 22.74
C ASP A 103 -1.99 -3.86 22.83
N ASN A 104 -0.97 -3.91 21.96
CA ASN A 104 0.00 -5.01 22.04
C ASN A 104 1.49 -4.58 21.91
N PRO A 105 2.30 -4.70 22.97
CA PRO A 105 3.70 -4.28 22.99
C PRO A 105 4.69 -5.23 22.26
N PHE A 106 4.20 -6.29 21.62
CA PHE A 106 5.05 -7.28 20.92
C PHE A 106 4.72 -7.36 19.43
N SER A 107 5.02 -6.30 18.67
CA SER A 107 5.18 -6.43 17.23
C SER A 107 6.52 -7.13 16.94
N ARG A 108 6.54 -8.03 15.96
CA ARG A 108 7.80 -8.59 15.44
C ARG A 108 8.65 -7.41 14.98
N ILE A 109 9.93 -7.37 15.38
CA ILE A 109 10.87 -6.38 14.86
C ILE A 109 11.20 -6.80 13.43
N PRO A 110 10.96 -5.93 12.42
CA PRO A 110 11.28 -6.25 11.04
C PRO A 110 12.77 -6.57 10.86
N ASP A 111 13.07 -7.60 10.09
CA ASP A 111 14.41 -7.93 9.61
C ASP A 111 14.61 -7.51 8.14
N LEU A 112 15.77 -7.83 7.56
CA LEU A 112 16.07 -7.48 6.17
C LEU A 112 15.17 -8.22 5.17
N PHE A 113 14.72 -9.43 5.48
CA PHE A 113 13.79 -10.16 4.62
C PHE A 113 12.44 -9.44 4.57
N ASP A 114 11.97 -8.95 5.71
CA ASP A 114 10.74 -8.17 5.78
C ASP A 114 10.84 -6.85 5.01
N VAL A 115 12.03 -6.21 5.03
CA VAL A 115 12.33 -5.00 4.23
C VAL A 115 12.28 -5.29 2.73
N ASP A 116 12.95 -6.35 2.28
CA ASP A 116 12.94 -6.75 0.87
C ASP A 116 11.50 -7.06 0.41
N GLN A 117 10.72 -7.73 1.26
CA GLN A 117 9.33 -8.08 0.98
C GLN A 117 8.44 -6.84 0.83
N ILE A 118 8.47 -5.90 1.79
CA ILE A 118 7.62 -4.70 1.72
C ILE A 118 7.99 -3.79 0.54
N LEU A 119 9.28 -3.65 0.22
CA LEU A 119 9.73 -2.87 -0.93
C LEU A 119 9.28 -3.52 -2.25
N SER A 120 9.42 -4.84 -2.38
CA SER A 120 8.94 -5.57 -3.55
C SER A 120 7.42 -5.42 -3.74
N ILE A 121 6.66 -5.43 -2.65
CA ILE A 121 5.20 -5.23 -2.70
C ILE A 121 4.86 -3.81 -3.13
N CYS A 122 5.53 -2.78 -2.60
CA CYS A 122 5.37 -1.40 -3.06
C CYS A 122 5.61 -1.26 -4.57
N ASP A 123 6.68 -1.87 -5.09
CA ASP A 123 7.01 -1.85 -6.52
C ASP A 123 5.92 -2.52 -7.37
N LYS A 124 5.43 -3.69 -6.95
CA LYS A 124 4.32 -4.39 -7.63
C LYS A 124 3.04 -3.55 -7.67
N ILE A 125 2.65 -2.92 -6.56
CA ILE A 125 1.44 -2.08 -6.50
C ILE A 125 1.61 -0.83 -7.35
N LYS A 126 2.78 -0.18 -7.29
CA LYS A 126 3.11 0.95 -8.16
C LYS A 126 2.98 0.57 -9.63
N TYR A 127 3.57 -0.56 -10.04
CA TYR A 127 3.46 -1.06 -11.41
C TYR A 127 2.01 -1.25 -11.84
N MET A 128 1.16 -1.84 -10.99
CA MET A 128 -0.27 -1.99 -11.29
C MET A 128 -0.97 -0.63 -11.48
N ILE A 129 -0.67 0.36 -10.64
CA ILE A 129 -1.24 1.71 -10.80
C ILE A 129 -0.76 2.36 -12.09
N ASP A 130 0.52 2.22 -12.43
CA ASP A 130 1.11 2.79 -13.64
C ASP A 130 0.51 2.19 -14.93
N GLU A 131 0.19 0.90 -14.93
CA GLU A 131 -0.52 0.25 -16.04
C GLU A 131 -1.96 0.78 -16.20
N ILE A 132 -2.63 1.14 -15.10
CA ILE A 132 -4.00 1.69 -15.11
C ILE A 132 -4.02 3.18 -15.53
N ASP A 133 -2.99 3.94 -15.16
CA ASP A 133 -2.88 5.37 -15.45
C ASP A 133 -2.15 5.66 -16.78
N SER A 134 -1.51 4.65 -17.37
CA SER A 134 -0.94 4.77 -18.71
C SER A 134 -2.04 5.12 -19.72
N PRO A 135 -1.90 6.19 -20.53
CA PRO A 135 -2.83 6.47 -21.61
C PRO A 135 -2.80 5.26 -22.54
N THR A 136 -3.93 4.58 -22.64
CA THR A 136 -4.16 3.47 -23.56
C THR A 136 -3.60 3.88 -24.92
N LYS A 137 -2.52 3.20 -25.36
CA LYS A 137 -2.10 3.29 -26.76
C LYS A 137 -3.25 2.69 -27.57
N ASN A 138 -4.07 3.56 -28.15
CA ASN A 138 -4.99 3.23 -29.23
C ASN A 138 -4.27 2.48 -30.35
#